data_AF-A0A535ZQF2-F1
#
_entry.id   AF-A0A535ZQF2-F1
#
_cell.length_a   1.000
_cell.length_b   1.000
_cell.length_c   1.000
_cell.angle_alpha   90.00
_cell.angle_beta   90.00
_cell.angle_gamma   90.00
#
_symmetry.space_group_name_H-M   'P 1'
#
loop_
_entity.id
_entity.type
_entity.pdbx_description
1 polymer ?
#
loop_
_entity_poly.entity_id
_entity_poly.type
_entity_poly.pdbx_seq_one_letter_code
_entity_poly.pdbx_strand_id
1 'polypeptide(L)'
;MRVDLRHLLEVAGMTALIVVVAIGGFLVFQAVRPRVSQASATAVAIRQVQQMDPNVRDFAVLSARYDAAPDRVYDDRGNLIYSESHSSCRVLLFEGPAWLCHADGAWIVHLRAPAQSGFTNHDAWVLVNGQNGTVSSASTSSS
;
A
#
# COMPACT_ATOMS: atom_id res chain seq x y z
N MET A 1 0.20 -45.84 -28.79
CA MET A 1 -0.66 -44.64 -28.64
C MET A 1 0.07 -43.46 -29.23
N ARG A 2 -0.30 -43.00 -30.44
CA ARG A 2 0.16 -41.70 -30.96
C ARG A 2 -0.79 -40.67 -30.36
N VAL A 3 -0.29 -39.87 -29.42
CA VAL A 3 -1.01 -38.66 -29.02
C VAL A 3 -0.94 -37.73 -30.23
N ASP A 4 -2.09 -37.41 -30.80
CA ASP A 4 -2.17 -36.53 -31.96
C ASP A 4 -1.63 -35.14 -31.58
N LEU A 5 -0.84 -34.53 -32.46
CA LEU A 5 -0.20 -33.23 -32.24
C LEU A 5 -1.19 -32.15 -31.79
N ARG A 6 -2.45 -32.26 -32.23
CA ARG A 6 -3.57 -31.41 -31.83
C ARG A 6 -3.90 -31.51 -30.34
N HIS A 7 -3.95 -32.72 -29.79
CA HIS A 7 -4.18 -32.90 -28.35
C HIS A 7 -3.00 -32.41 -27.51
N LEU A 8 -1.76 -32.51 -28.00
CA LEU A 8 -0.61 -31.91 -27.33
C LEU A 8 -0.71 -30.38 -27.29
N LEU A 9 -1.14 -29.75 -28.39
CA LEU A 9 -1.35 -28.30 -28.47
C LEU A 9 -2.50 -27.83 -27.57
N GLU A 10 -3.62 -28.55 -27.54
CA GLU A 10 -4.77 -28.25 -26.68
C GLU A 10 -4.40 -28.34 -25.20
N VAL A 11 -3.71 -29.40 -24.79
CA VAL A 11 -3.24 -29.58 -23.40
C VAL A 11 -2.23 -28.50 -23.04
N ALA A 12 -1.27 -28.19 -23.91
CA ALA A 12 -0.29 -27.13 -23.66
C ALA A 12 -0.96 -25.75 -23.54
N GLY A 13 -1.92 -25.44 -24.41
CA GLY A 13 -2.70 -24.21 -24.37
C GLY A 13 -3.53 -24.06 -23.10
N MET A 14 -4.25 -25.10 -22.69
CA MET A 14 -5.00 -25.11 -21.43
C MET A 14 -4.08 -24.99 -20.23
N THR A 15 -2.94 -25.68 -20.22
CA THR A 15 -1.97 -25.61 -19.13
C THR A 15 -1.40 -24.19 -19.00
N ALA A 16 -1.05 -23.55 -20.12
CA ALA A 16 -0.57 -22.18 -20.12
C ALA A 16 -1.62 -21.20 -19.59
N LEU A 17 -2.89 -21.35 -20.01
CA LEU A 17 -3.99 -20.53 -19.51
C LEU A 17 -4.17 -20.68 -17.99
N ILE A 18 -4.17 -21.92 -17.49
CA ILE A 18 -4.31 -22.22 -16.06
C ILE A 18 -3.16 -21.59 -15.27
N VAL A 19 -1.93 -21.71 -15.76
CA VAL A 19 -0.76 -21.11 -15.12
C VAL A 19 -0.88 -19.58 -15.06
N VAL A 20 -1.30 -18.94 -16.15
CA VAL A 20 -1.51 -17.47 -16.19
C VAL A 20 -2.59 -17.05 -15.20
N VAL A 21 -3.73 -17.75 -15.16
CA VAL A 21 -4.83 -17.45 -14.23
C VAL A 21 -4.42 -17.68 -12.78
N ALA A 22 -3.71 -18.77 -12.49
CA ALA A 22 -3.23 -19.09 -11.14
C ALA A 22 -2.21 -18.06 -10.65
N ILE A 23 -1.25 -17.66 -11.49
CA ILE A 23 -0.27 -16.63 -11.16
C ILE A 23 -0.96 -15.29 -10.98
N GLY A 24 -1.85 -14.89 -11.90
CA GLY A 24 -2.61 -13.65 -11.81
C GLY A 24 -3.46 -13.58 -10.53
N GLY A 25 -4.19 -14.65 -10.23
CA GLY A 25 -4.98 -14.76 -9.00
C GLY A 25 -4.15 -14.71 -7.72
N PHE A 26 -2.97 -15.35 -7.73
CA PHE A 26 -2.03 -15.30 -6.61
C PHE A 26 -1.46 -13.90 -6.37
N LEU A 27 -1.13 -13.17 -7.43
CA LEU A 27 -0.66 -11.78 -7.35
C LEU A 27 -1.74 -10.86 -6.77
N VAL A 28 -2.99 -10.98 -7.24
CA VAL A 28 -4.13 -10.24 -6.69
C VAL A 28 -4.35 -10.57 -5.21
N PHE A 29 -4.27 -11.85 -4.85
CA PHE A 29 -4.42 -12.27 -3.47
C PHE A 29 -3.34 -11.71 -2.54
N GLN A 30 -2.08 -11.61 -3.00
CA GLN A 30 -1.01 -10.98 -2.23
C GLN A 30 -1.19 -9.47 -2.05
N ALA A 31 -1.75 -8.78 -3.05
CA ALA A 31 -2.05 -7.36 -2.96
C ALA A 31 -3.20 -7.08 -1.97
N VAL A 32 -4.18 -7.98 -1.86
CA VAL A 32 -5.37 -7.78 -1.01
C VAL A 32 -5.10 -8.09 0.46
N ARG A 33 -4.07 -8.88 0.79
CA ARG A 33 -3.77 -9.27 2.17
C ARG A 33 -2.54 -8.54 2.71
N PRO A 34 -2.72 -7.60 3.66
CA PRO A 34 -1.57 -7.02 4.35
C PRO A 34 -0.89 -8.07 5.23
N ARG A 35 0.45 -8.14 5.17
CA ARG A 35 1.27 -8.93 6.09
C ARG A 35 1.40 -8.26 7.45
N VAL A 36 1.42 -6.93 7.43
CA VAL A 36 1.48 -6.08 8.63
C VAL A 36 0.06 -5.88 9.15
N SER A 37 -0.16 -6.17 10.42
CA SER A 37 -1.45 -5.92 11.06
C SER A 37 -1.72 -4.41 11.20
N GLN A 38 -3.00 -4.05 11.27
CA GLN A 38 -3.41 -2.67 11.55
C GLN A 38 -2.72 -2.11 12.80
N ALA A 39 -2.64 -2.90 13.88
CA ALA A 39 -2.02 -2.49 15.14
C ALA A 39 -0.52 -2.19 14.99
N SER A 40 0.20 -3.00 14.20
CA SER A 40 1.62 -2.76 13.93
C SER A 40 1.81 -1.51 13.07
N ALA A 41 0.96 -1.32 12.06
CA ALA A 41 1.01 -0.13 11.21
C ALA A 41 0.72 1.15 12.02
N THR A 42 -0.27 1.13 12.89
CA THR A 42 -0.58 2.28 13.77
C THR A 42 0.55 2.59 14.73
N ALA A 43 1.22 1.56 15.28
CA ALA A 43 2.36 1.78 16.17
C ALA A 43 3.54 2.42 15.45
N VAL A 44 3.82 2.00 14.22
CA VAL A 44 4.84 2.61 13.35
C VAL A 44 4.44 4.06 13.02
N ALA A 45 3.18 4.30 12.66
CA ALA A 45 2.68 5.63 12.34
C ALA A 45 2.81 6.61 13.51
N ILE A 46 2.41 6.21 14.73
CA ILE A 46 2.55 7.04 15.93
C ILE A 46 4.02 7.38 16.18
N ARG A 47 4.92 6.38 16.09
CA ARG A 47 6.35 6.59 16.28
C ARG A 47 6.92 7.56 15.25
N GLN A 48 6.51 7.44 13.99
CA GLN A 48 6.93 8.33 12.91
C GLN A 48 6.50 9.78 13.20
N VAL A 49 5.24 9.99 13.60
CA VAL A 49 4.74 11.34 13.88
C VAL A 49 5.42 11.95 15.11
N GLN A 50 5.66 11.17 16.16
CA GLN A 50 6.45 11.62 17.32
C GLN A 50 7.89 12.02 16.97
N GLN A 51 8.48 11.41 15.93
CA GLN A 51 9.80 11.80 15.44
C GLN A 51 9.76 13.07 14.60
N MET A 52 8.69 13.29 13.83
CA MET A 52 8.52 14.50 13.02
C MET A 52 8.16 15.71 13.87
N ASP A 53 7.30 15.54 14.87
CA ASP A 53 6.88 16.59 15.79
C ASP A 53 7.00 16.14 17.25
N PRO A 54 8.20 16.26 17.85
CA PRO A 54 8.45 15.82 19.22
C PRO A 54 7.77 16.70 20.28
N ASN A 55 7.25 17.88 19.89
CA ASN A 55 6.61 18.82 20.81
C ASN A 55 5.12 18.54 20.98
N VAL A 56 4.50 17.79 20.06
CA VAL A 56 3.10 17.42 20.13
C VAL A 56 2.97 16.03 20.76
N ARG A 57 2.17 15.94 21.83
CA ARG A 57 1.96 14.70 22.58
C ARG A 57 0.56 14.13 22.35
N ASP A 58 0.38 12.88 22.75
CA ASP A 58 -0.94 12.23 22.81
C ASP A 58 -1.66 12.10 21.47
N PHE A 59 -0.91 11.78 20.40
CA PHE A 59 -1.50 11.37 19.13
C PHE A 59 -2.36 10.11 19.32
N ALA A 60 -3.64 10.24 19.02
CA ALA A 60 -4.60 9.14 18.97
C ALA A 60 -4.90 8.75 17.52
N VAL A 61 -5.11 7.46 17.28
CA VAL A 61 -5.55 6.96 15.97
C VAL A 61 -7.03 7.26 15.80
N LEU A 62 -7.36 8.05 14.78
CA LEU A 62 -8.74 8.29 14.37
C LEU A 62 -9.22 7.22 13.39
N SER A 63 -8.37 6.88 12.43
CA SER A 63 -8.70 5.84 11.45
C SER A 63 -7.43 5.15 10.95
N ALA A 64 -7.57 3.90 10.57
CA ALA A 64 -6.57 3.17 9.83
C ALA A 64 -7.29 2.29 8.82
N ARG A 65 -7.06 2.55 7.53
CA ARG A 65 -7.65 1.78 6.43
C ARG A 65 -6.54 1.17 5.59
N TYR A 66 -6.76 -0.05 5.12
CA TYR A 66 -5.86 -0.68 4.17
C TYR A 66 -6.32 -0.39 2.75
N ASP A 67 -5.40 0.04 1.91
CA ASP A 67 -5.56 0.12 0.47
C ASP A 67 -4.59 -0.85 -0.19
N ALA A 68 -5.09 -1.71 -1.06
CA ALA A 68 -4.30 -2.76 -1.71
C ALA A 68 -3.36 -2.21 -2.80
N ALA A 69 -3.66 -1.04 -3.36
CA ALA A 69 -2.88 -0.41 -4.43
C ALA A 69 -3.18 1.10 -4.52
N PRO A 70 -2.70 1.91 -3.55
CA PRO A 70 -3.00 3.34 -3.55
C PRO A 70 -2.15 4.10 -4.58
N ASP A 71 -2.73 4.47 -5.73
CA ASP A 71 -2.05 5.32 -6.71
C ASP A 71 -1.83 6.74 -6.20
N ARG A 72 -2.86 7.30 -5.53
CA ARG A 72 -2.83 8.62 -4.89
C ARG A 72 -3.63 8.60 -3.60
N VAL A 73 -3.06 9.20 -2.56
CA VAL A 73 -3.74 9.36 -1.27
C VAL A 73 -3.82 10.83 -0.93
N TYR A 74 -5.03 11.27 -0.62
CA TYR A 74 -5.34 12.64 -0.21
C TYR A 74 -5.77 12.66 1.25
N ASP A 75 -5.46 13.74 1.95
CA ASP A 75 -6.02 14.03 3.27
C ASP A 75 -7.49 14.49 3.15
N ASP A 76 -8.15 14.67 4.29
CA ASP A 76 -9.55 15.15 4.35
C ASP A 76 -9.72 16.59 3.81
N ARG A 77 -8.62 17.33 3.57
CA ARG A 77 -8.59 18.69 3.03
C ARG A 77 -8.25 18.72 1.53
N GLY A 78 -8.02 17.55 0.91
CA GLY A 78 -7.67 17.41 -0.49
C GLY A 78 -6.18 17.62 -0.80
N ASN A 79 -5.31 17.69 0.20
CA ASN A 79 -3.86 17.74 0.00
C ASN A 79 -3.33 16.34 -0.33
N LEU A 80 -2.42 16.27 -1.30
CA LEU A 80 -1.78 15.01 -1.70
C LEU A 80 -0.76 14.57 -0.64
N ILE A 81 -0.99 13.42 0.00
CA ILE A 81 -0.08 12.81 0.98
C ILE A 81 0.88 11.83 0.29
N TYR A 82 0.39 11.13 -0.74
CA TYR A 82 1.17 10.14 -1.47
C TYR A 82 0.75 10.10 -2.93
N SER A 83 1.72 9.92 -3.83
CA SER A 83 1.50 9.57 -5.21
C SER A 83 2.54 8.56 -5.63
N GLU A 84 2.10 7.44 -6.17
CA GLU A 84 2.98 6.49 -6.81
C GLU A 84 3.49 7.09 -8.13
N SER A 85 4.79 6.92 -8.38
CA SER A 85 5.39 7.30 -9.66
C SER A 85 5.51 6.02 -10.47
N HIS A 86 4.65 5.85 -11.48
CA HIS A 86 4.59 4.68 -12.37
C HIS A 86 5.82 4.54 -13.29
N SER A 87 7.02 4.87 -12.83
CA SER A 87 8.19 5.06 -13.68
C SER A 87 8.78 3.75 -14.21
N SER A 88 8.67 2.62 -13.51
CA SER A 88 8.85 1.27 -14.05
C SER A 88 8.71 0.19 -12.98
N CYS A 89 8.25 -1.01 -13.37
CA CYS A 89 8.24 -2.18 -12.50
C CYS A 89 9.03 -3.30 -13.14
N ARG A 90 10.04 -3.71 -12.40
CA ARG A 90 10.83 -4.87 -12.74
C ARG A 90 10.07 -6.10 -12.28
N VAL A 91 9.34 -6.73 -13.19
CA VAL A 91 8.80 -8.07 -12.96
C VAL A 91 9.89 -9.04 -13.41
N LEU A 92 10.63 -9.57 -12.43
CA LEU A 92 11.77 -10.46 -12.62
C LEU A 92 12.91 -9.77 -13.42
N LEU A 93 12.90 -9.89 -14.75
CA LEU A 93 13.93 -9.44 -15.70
C LEU A 93 13.37 -8.54 -16.81
N PHE A 94 12.06 -8.31 -16.84
CA PHE A 94 11.39 -7.50 -17.85
C PHE A 94 10.80 -6.24 -17.20
N GLU A 95 10.96 -5.10 -17.88
CA GLU A 95 10.14 -3.92 -17.61
C GLU A 95 8.72 -4.25 -18.07
N GLY A 96 7.84 -4.52 -17.10
CA GLY A 96 6.43 -4.65 -17.37
C GLY A 96 5.85 -3.30 -17.78
N PRO A 97 4.81 -3.26 -18.64
CA PRO A 97 4.10 -2.02 -18.92
C PRO A 97 3.58 -1.38 -17.62
N ALA A 98 3.56 -0.04 -17.57
CA ALA A 98 3.28 0.74 -16.38
C ALA A 98 1.94 0.42 -15.67
N TRP A 99 0.98 -0.21 -16.34
CA TRP A 99 -0.28 -0.65 -15.71
C TRP A 99 -0.13 -1.89 -14.81
N LEU A 100 1.00 -2.61 -14.88
CA LEU A 100 1.37 -3.65 -13.91
C LEU A 100 2.12 -3.09 -12.70
N CYS A 101 2.44 -1.79 -12.72
CA CYS A 101 3.01 -1.08 -11.58
C CYS A 101 1.92 -0.57 -10.66
N HIS A 102 1.49 -1.41 -9.75
CA HIS A 102 0.67 -0.95 -8.65
C HIS A 102 1.58 -0.58 -7.49
N ALA A 103 1.22 0.50 -6.78
CA ALA A 103 1.79 0.80 -5.49
C ALA A 103 1.65 -0.42 -4.57
N ASP A 104 2.64 -0.66 -3.73
CA ASP A 104 2.50 -1.65 -2.68
C ASP A 104 1.31 -1.27 -1.79
N GLY A 105 0.45 -2.25 -1.48
CA GLY A 105 -0.69 -2.01 -0.62
C GLY A 105 -0.24 -1.45 0.74
N ALA A 106 -0.89 -0.39 1.20
CA ALA A 106 -0.48 0.40 2.35
C ALA A 106 -1.63 0.64 3.34
N TRP A 107 -1.28 0.70 4.61
CA TRP A 107 -2.12 1.23 5.68
C TRP A 107 -2.06 2.74 5.66
N ILE A 108 -3.20 3.38 5.41
CA ILE A 108 -3.38 4.82 5.52
C ILE A 108 -3.89 5.09 6.94
N VAL A 109 -3.05 5.69 7.77
CA VAL A 109 -3.31 5.95 9.19
C VAL A 109 -3.51 7.45 9.41
N HIS A 110 -4.67 7.81 9.96
CA HIS A 110 -4.98 9.17 10.41
C HIS A 110 -4.81 9.24 11.93
N LEU A 111 -3.97 10.16 12.37
CA LEU A 111 -3.67 10.46 13.76
C LEU A 111 -4.12 11.88 14.08
N ARG A 112 -4.64 12.10 15.28
CA ARG A 112 -4.95 13.43 15.80
C ARG A 112 -4.45 13.57 17.22
N ALA A 113 -3.78 14.67 17.52
CA ALA A 113 -3.45 15.07 18.88
C ALA A 113 -4.37 16.20 19.36
N PRO A 114 -4.63 16.29 20.69
CA PRO A 114 -5.43 17.36 21.25
C PRO A 114 -4.72 18.72 21.15
N ALA A 115 -5.50 19.79 21.30
CA ALA A 115 -5.04 21.18 21.22
C ALA A 115 -3.82 21.44 22.12
N GLN A 116 -2.71 21.83 21.49
CA GLN A 116 -1.42 22.05 22.13
C GLN A 116 -0.65 23.11 21.35
N SER A 117 0.34 23.74 22.00
CA SER A 117 1.26 24.70 21.38
C SER A 117 0.60 25.87 20.62
N GLY A 118 -0.61 26.28 21.05
CA GLY A 118 -1.36 27.38 20.43
C GLY A 118 -2.19 26.99 19.20
N PHE A 119 -2.17 25.71 18.82
CA PHE A 119 -3.01 25.16 17.76
C PHE A 119 -4.21 24.41 18.37
N THR A 120 -5.35 24.51 17.70
CA THR A 120 -6.59 23.86 18.11
C THR A 120 -6.63 22.38 17.73
N ASN A 121 -5.98 22.01 16.63
CA ASN A 121 -5.85 20.61 16.21
C ASN A 121 -4.49 20.34 15.58
N HIS A 122 -3.99 19.13 15.80
CA HIS A 122 -2.81 18.57 15.15
C HIS A 122 -3.21 17.26 14.47
N ASP A 123 -3.31 17.30 13.14
CA ASP A 123 -3.63 16.13 12.33
C ASP A 123 -2.37 15.59 11.67
N ALA A 124 -2.24 14.28 11.60
CA ALA A 124 -1.15 13.63 10.88
C ALA A 124 -1.65 12.44 10.08
N TRP A 125 -1.11 12.29 8.88
CA TRP A 125 -1.40 11.19 7.97
C TRP A 125 -0.12 10.44 7.68
N VAL A 126 -0.15 9.13 7.86
CA VAL A 126 1.00 8.27 7.62
C VAL A 126 0.58 7.09 6.77
N LEU A 127 1.32 6.85 5.69
CA LEU A 127 1.21 5.64 4.89
C LEU A 127 2.28 4.65 5.32
N VAL A 128 1.85 3.49 5.80
CA VAL A 128 2.72 2.39 6.20
C VAL A 128 2.54 1.25 5.22
N ASN A 129 3.60 0.81 4.56
CA ASN A 129 3.58 -0.29 3.62
C ASN A 129 3.10 -1.58 4.33
N GLY A 130 2.04 -2.19 3.78
CA GLY A 130 1.36 -3.34 4.36
C GLY A 130 2.13 -4.66 4.22
N GLN A 131 3.20 -4.70 3.45
CA GLN A 131 4.06 -5.88 3.26
C GLN A 131 5.25 -5.90 4.20
N ASN A 132 5.93 -4.76 4.40
CA ASN A 132 7.18 -4.67 5.16
C ASN A 132 7.11 -3.78 6.41
N GLY A 133 6.06 -2.97 6.57
CA GLY A 133 5.85 -2.10 7.72
C GLY A 133 6.66 -0.79 7.69
N THR A 134 7.30 -0.45 6.58
CA THR A 134 8.03 0.81 6.43
C THR A 134 7.09 1.97 6.14
N VAL A 135 7.45 3.18 6.55
CA VAL A 135 6.70 4.40 6.20
C VAL A 135 7.00 4.78 4.76
N SER A 136 5.98 4.80 3.91
CA SER A 136 6.08 5.25 2.51
C SER A 136 5.94 6.76 2.37
N SER A 137 5.09 7.37 3.19
CA SER A 137 4.92 8.82 3.26
C SER A 137 4.32 9.22 4.60
N ALA A 138 4.59 10.44 5.04
CA ALA A 138 4.01 11.00 6.25
C ALA A 138 3.85 12.51 6.10
N SER A 139 2.76 13.05 6.64
CA SER A 139 2.48 14.48 6.67
C SER A 139 1.84 14.86 7.99
N THR A 140 2.13 16.06 8.47
CA THR A 140 1.51 16.67 9.65
C THR A 140 0.91 18.00 9.26
N SER A 141 -0.16 18.39 9.94
CA SER A 141 -0.81 19.68 9.76
C SER A 141 -1.33 20.18 11.11
N SER A 142 -1.15 21.46 11.35
CA SER A 142 -1.60 22.14 12.57
C SER A 142 -2.49 23.32 12.19
N SER A 143 -3.57 23.51 12.97
CA SER A 143 -4.56 24.58 12.76
C SER A 143 -5.06 25.17 14.06
#